data_AF-A0A968RTC9-F1
#
_entry.id   AF-A0A968RTC9-F1
#
_cell.length_a   1.000
_cell.length_b   1.000
_cell.length_c   1.000
_cell.angle_alpha   90.00
_cell.angle_beta   90.00
_cell.angle_gamma   90.00
#
_symmetry.space_group_name_H-M   'P 1'
#
loop_
_entity.id
_entity.type
_entity.pdbx_description
1 polymer ?
#
loop_
_entity_poly.entity_id
_entity_poly.type
_entity_poly.pdbx_seq_one_letter_code
_entity_poly.pdbx_strand_id
1 'polypeptide(L)'
;MDGLAVASQSTAPASEGKAGVATSTDGTKKYLVNENGLEYAQLIEKGLMGACFYYQTTAVYMGADRMNVDNKTVVPGEGTKMEHHWDEAFGYLGVPTTFPLTTDGLAFWGVYINRRDPVLKNNQPFMNAMITGRAAISKNDLETRDEAITEARKWFELVIATTAINYINTTLKSFDDLAIRFHSLSEGIAFIYSLQFNPDKKLTNAQVQELFELLGGSKDPNVANFYQTSKTNLEKAKSILAKTYGVEDKADLF
;
A
#
# COMPACT_ATOMS: atom_id res chain seq x y z
N MET A 1 8.52 19.27 -7.92
CA MET A 1 7.16 19.83 -8.09
C MET A 1 6.95 20.42 -9.49
N ASP A 2 8.01 20.89 -10.16
CA ASP A 2 7.93 21.48 -11.50
C ASP A 2 7.35 20.54 -12.58
N GLY A 3 7.67 19.24 -12.54
CA GLY A 3 7.12 18.25 -13.48
C GLY A 3 5.59 18.07 -13.41
N LEU A 4 4.98 18.21 -12.23
CA LEU A 4 3.53 18.16 -12.07
C LEU A 4 2.85 19.40 -12.66
N ALA A 5 3.43 20.58 -12.44
CA ALA A 5 2.94 21.81 -13.04
C ALA A 5 2.97 21.75 -14.57
N VAL A 6 4.06 21.23 -15.14
CA VAL A 6 4.20 21.02 -16.59
C VAL A 6 3.15 20.03 -17.11
N ALA A 7 3.00 18.87 -16.44
CA ALA A 7 1.98 17.90 -16.83
C ALA A 7 0.57 18.52 -16.79
N SER A 8 0.23 19.27 -15.74
CA SER A 8 -1.11 19.85 -15.54
C SER A 8 -1.55 20.84 -16.62
N GLN A 9 -0.60 21.40 -17.36
CA GLN A 9 -0.87 22.32 -18.47
C GLN A 9 -1.08 21.59 -19.80
N SER A 10 -0.77 20.29 -19.88
CA SER A 10 -0.80 19.54 -21.14
C SER A 10 -2.22 19.11 -21.51
N THR A 11 -2.67 19.55 -22.69
CA THR A 11 -3.89 19.07 -23.35
C THR A 11 -3.58 18.12 -24.52
N ALA A 12 -2.30 17.75 -24.69
CA ALA A 12 -1.83 16.92 -25.79
C ALA A 12 -1.76 15.43 -25.37
N PRO A 13 -1.80 14.50 -26.33
CA PRO A 13 -1.51 13.09 -26.06
C PRO A 13 -0.12 12.92 -25.45
N ALA A 14 0.00 12.04 -24.45
CA ALA A 14 1.29 11.65 -23.88
C ALA A 14 2.13 10.86 -24.90
N SER A 15 3.43 11.14 -24.95
CA SER A 15 4.40 10.38 -25.75
C SER A 15 5.76 10.36 -25.04
N GLU A 16 6.65 9.44 -25.41
CA GLU A 16 7.97 9.36 -24.78
C GLU A 16 8.70 10.71 -24.85
N GLY A 17 9.18 11.20 -23.71
CA GLY A 17 9.83 12.51 -23.60
C GLY A 17 8.86 13.71 -23.59
N LYS A 18 7.54 13.50 -23.55
CA LYS A 18 6.53 14.57 -23.54
C LYS A 18 5.34 14.26 -22.62
N ALA A 19 5.18 15.10 -21.59
CA ALA A 19 4.03 15.03 -20.69
C ALA A 19 2.69 15.26 -21.42
N GLY A 20 1.64 14.59 -20.97
CA GLY A 20 0.32 14.67 -21.60
C GLY A 20 -0.72 13.74 -21.03
N VAL A 21 -1.83 13.61 -21.74
CA VAL A 21 -2.93 12.72 -21.39
C VAL A 21 -2.75 11.39 -22.12
N ALA A 22 -2.53 10.31 -21.36
CA ALA A 22 -2.63 8.96 -21.87
C ALA A 22 -4.11 8.54 -21.87
N THR A 23 -4.63 8.13 -23.03
CA THR A 23 -6.02 7.67 -23.20
C THR A 23 -6.01 6.17 -23.47
N SER A 24 -6.86 5.42 -22.77
CA SER A 24 -6.96 3.96 -22.97
C SER A 24 -7.41 3.64 -24.40
N THR A 25 -7.12 2.42 -24.83
CA THR A 25 -7.40 1.92 -26.19
C THR A 25 -8.90 1.99 -26.52
N ASP A 26 -9.76 1.81 -25.51
CA ASP A 26 -11.22 1.92 -25.63
C ASP A 26 -11.74 3.37 -25.50
N GLY A 27 -10.86 4.34 -25.23
CA GLY A 27 -11.19 5.75 -25.06
C GLY A 27 -11.85 6.14 -23.73
N THR A 28 -12.08 5.19 -22.82
CA THR A 28 -12.91 5.42 -21.61
C THR A 28 -12.14 6.00 -20.43
N LYS A 29 -10.83 5.74 -20.35
CA LYS A 29 -9.95 6.18 -19.27
C LYS A 29 -8.90 7.15 -19.78
N LYS A 30 -8.62 8.17 -18.97
CA LYS A 30 -7.66 9.23 -19.28
C LYS A 30 -6.85 9.55 -18.04
N TYR A 31 -5.53 9.54 -18.18
CA TYR A 31 -4.60 9.80 -17.09
C TYR A 31 -3.59 10.85 -17.51
N LEU A 32 -3.38 11.84 -16.64
CA LEU A 32 -2.36 12.85 -16.84
C LEU A 32 -1.02 12.31 -16.34
N VAL A 33 -0.04 12.25 -17.23
CA VAL A 33 1.28 11.68 -16.96
C VAL A 33 2.40 12.65 -17.34
N ASN A 34 3.55 12.50 -16.70
CA ASN A 34 4.76 13.22 -17.08
C ASN A 34 5.38 12.63 -18.37
N GLU A 35 6.52 13.18 -18.78
CA GLU A 35 7.29 12.77 -19.96
C GLU A 35 7.75 11.30 -19.98
N ASN A 36 7.71 10.65 -18.82
CA ASN A 36 8.15 9.28 -18.58
C ASN A 36 6.97 8.32 -18.32
N GLY A 37 5.72 8.79 -18.44
CA GLY A 37 4.52 8.01 -18.20
C GLY A 37 4.12 7.89 -16.73
N LEU A 38 4.78 8.60 -15.82
CA LEU A 38 4.47 8.56 -14.39
C LEU A 38 3.27 9.47 -14.05
N GLU A 39 2.29 8.91 -13.35
CA GLU A 39 1.11 9.64 -12.85
C GLU A 39 1.36 10.14 -11.43
N TYR A 40 1.75 11.41 -11.30
CA TYR A 40 2.03 12.04 -9.99
C TYR A 40 0.86 12.00 -9.02
N ALA A 41 -0.39 12.00 -9.51
CA ALA A 41 -1.57 11.87 -8.65
C ALA A 41 -1.54 10.57 -7.84
N GLN A 42 -1.16 9.45 -8.47
CA GLN A 42 -1.06 8.15 -7.78
C GLN A 42 0.12 8.12 -6.82
N LEU A 43 1.27 8.70 -7.20
CA LEU A 43 2.40 8.80 -6.27
C LEU A 43 2.06 9.62 -5.03
N ILE A 44 1.33 10.73 -5.20
CA ILE A 44 0.91 11.56 -4.07
C ILE A 44 -0.11 10.80 -3.22
N GLU A 45 -1.20 10.34 -3.80
CA GLU A 45 -2.28 9.71 -3.02
C GLU A 45 -1.83 8.40 -2.38
N LYS A 46 -1.34 7.45 -3.19
CA LYS A 46 -0.95 6.11 -2.70
C LYS A 46 0.37 6.17 -1.94
N GLY A 47 1.29 7.07 -2.31
CA GLY A 47 2.51 7.29 -1.55
C GLY A 47 2.24 7.87 -0.16
N LEU A 48 1.28 8.80 -0.02
CA LEU A 48 0.86 9.31 1.28
C LEU A 48 0.18 8.24 2.13
N MET A 49 -0.61 7.35 1.53
CA MET A 49 -1.15 6.19 2.26
C MET A 49 -0.02 5.37 2.92
N GLY A 50 1.07 5.13 2.18
CA GLY A 50 2.27 4.45 2.68
C GLY A 50 3.06 5.24 3.73
N ALA A 51 3.59 6.40 3.31
CA ALA A 51 4.51 7.20 4.12
C ALA A 51 3.85 7.85 5.34
N CYS A 52 2.54 8.09 5.29
CA CYS A 52 1.79 8.62 6.43
C CYS A 52 1.03 7.50 7.12
N PHE A 53 -0.04 6.98 6.52
CA PHE A 53 -0.99 6.16 7.30
C PHE A 53 -0.39 4.83 7.73
N TYR A 54 0.29 4.13 6.83
CA TYR A 54 0.94 2.86 7.15
C TYR A 54 2.11 3.02 8.12
N TYR A 55 2.98 4.02 7.90
CA TYR A 55 4.07 4.35 8.82
C TYR A 55 3.54 4.73 10.22
N GLN A 56 2.51 5.59 10.28
CA GLN A 56 1.90 6.00 11.54
C GLN A 56 1.33 4.79 12.29
N THR A 57 0.58 3.90 11.64
CA THR A 57 0.07 2.68 12.28
C THR A 57 1.21 1.80 12.77
N THR A 58 2.11 1.38 11.87
CA THR A 58 3.03 0.27 12.14
C THR A 58 4.28 0.69 12.90
N ALA A 59 4.90 1.82 12.57
CA ALA A 59 6.14 2.25 13.19
C ALA A 59 5.92 3.16 14.41
N VAL A 60 4.90 4.04 14.35
CA VAL A 60 4.67 5.04 15.40
C VAL A 60 3.71 4.53 16.47
N TYR A 61 2.45 4.28 16.13
CA TYR A 61 1.43 3.92 17.12
C TYR A 61 1.60 2.52 17.68
N MET A 62 2.05 1.55 16.87
CA MET A 62 2.47 0.24 17.36
C MET A 62 3.92 0.20 17.86
N GLY A 63 4.62 1.35 17.89
CA GLY A 63 5.99 1.47 18.37
C GLY A 63 6.11 1.59 19.89
N ALA A 64 7.31 1.36 20.42
CA ALA A 64 7.59 1.39 21.86
C ALA A 64 7.18 2.72 22.53
N ASP A 65 7.38 3.85 21.85
CA ASP A 65 7.03 5.18 22.38
C ASP A 65 5.54 5.37 22.65
N ARG A 66 4.70 4.54 22.01
CA ARG A 66 3.23 4.56 22.15
C ARG A 66 2.70 3.35 22.90
N MET A 67 3.41 2.22 22.84
CA MET A 67 3.04 0.97 23.49
C MET A 67 3.69 0.74 24.86
N ASN A 68 4.59 1.62 25.31
CA ASN A 68 5.18 1.59 26.66
C ASN A 68 4.81 2.84 27.49
N VAL A 69 3.56 3.28 27.34
CA VAL A 69 2.99 4.44 28.06
C VAL A 69 2.04 3.98 29.18
N ASP A 70 1.44 4.95 29.89
CA ASP A 70 0.48 4.65 30.96
C ASP A 70 -0.70 3.80 30.46
N ASN A 71 -0.98 2.72 31.20
CA ASN A 71 -2.10 1.82 30.96
C ASN A 71 -2.91 1.60 32.25
N LYS A 72 -3.05 2.65 33.07
CA LYS A 72 -3.74 2.58 34.36
C LYS A 72 -4.73 3.72 34.55
N THR A 73 -4.35 4.93 34.13
CA THR A 73 -5.17 6.13 34.30
C THR A 73 -6.20 6.18 33.18
N VAL A 74 -7.47 6.09 33.54
CA VAL A 74 -8.57 6.19 32.57
C VAL A 74 -8.95 7.64 32.38
N VAL A 75 -8.89 8.11 31.13
CA VAL A 75 -9.44 9.39 30.70
C VAL A 75 -10.85 9.14 30.16
N PRO A 76 -11.89 9.83 30.68
CA PRO A 76 -13.26 9.65 30.20
C PRO A 76 -13.37 9.88 28.69
N GLY A 77 -13.92 8.89 27.97
CA GLY A 77 -14.11 8.94 26.51
C GLY A 77 -12.91 8.47 25.68
N GLU A 78 -11.73 8.28 26.27
CA GLU A 78 -10.51 7.88 25.58
C GLU A 78 -9.95 6.52 26.05
N GLY A 79 -10.21 6.14 27.31
CA GLY A 79 -9.57 4.98 27.93
C GLY A 79 -8.22 5.36 28.56
N THR A 80 -7.33 4.37 28.72
CA THR A 80 -5.94 4.67 29.11
C THR A 80 -5.16 5.28 27.96
N LYS A 81 -3.99 5.86 28.24
CA LYS A 81 -3.14 6.42 27.18
C LYS A 81 -2.70 5.38 26.15
N MET A 82 -2.41 4.15 26.59
CA MET A 82 -2.04 3.05 25.69
C MET A 82 -3.23 2.59 24.84
N GLU A 83 -4.41 2.51 25.45
CA GLU A 83 -5.65 2.21 24.74
C GLU A 83 -5.95 3.24 23.65
N HIS A 84 -5.85 4.53 23.98
CA HIS A 84 -6.07 5.61 23.04
C HIS A 84 -5.11 5.54 21.84
N HIS A 85 -3.82 5.28 22.09
CA HIS A 85 -2.84 5.11 21.02
C HIS A 85 -3.11 3.89 20.13
N TRP A 86 -3.65 2.81 20.69
CA TRP A 86 -4.12 1.67 19.89
C TRP A 86 -5.31 2.03 19.01
N ASP A 87 -6.26 2.78 19.56
CA ASP A 87 -7.46 3.22 18.85
C ASP A 87 -7.09 4.22 17.72
N GLU A 88 -6.08 5.06 17.91
CA GLU A 88 -5.49 5.89 16.84
C GLU A 88 -4.86 5.03 15.74
N ALA A 89 -4.12 3.96 16.09
CA ALA A 89 -3.57 3.01 15.11
C ALA A 89 -4.68 2.36 14.26
N PHE A 90 -5.79 2.00 14.91
CA PHE A 90 -6.99 1.46 14.26
C PHE A 90 -7.65 2.49 13.33
N GLY A 91 -7.69 3.77 13.70
CA GLY A 91 -8.24 4.83 12.85
C GLY A 91 -7.56 4.90 11.47
N TYR A 92 -6.25 4.73 11.40
CA TYR A 92 -5.49 4.73 10.14
C TYR A 92 -5.75 3.51 9.24
N LEU A 93 -6.35 2.42 9.76
CA LEU A 93 -6.80 1.31 8.91
C LEU A 93 -7.92 1.74 7.96
N GLY A 94 -8.73 2.74 8.33
CA GLY A 94 -9.83 3.22 7.49
C GLY A 94 -10.98 2.22 7.35
N VAL A 95 -11.29 1.49 8.42
CA VAL A 95 -12.42 0.55 8.48
C VAL A 95 -13.39 0.93 9.62
N PRO A 96 -14.70 0.69 9.49
CA PRO A 96 -15.62 0.87 10.60
C PRO A 96 -15.40 -0.20 11.68
N THR A 97 -15.84 0.05 12.91
CA THR A 97 -15.77 -0.93 14.02
C THR A 97 -16.63 -2.18 13.78
N THR A 98 -17.57 -2.11 12.83
CA THR A 98 -18.41 -3.22 12.39
C THR A 98 -17.77 -4.05 11.28
N PHE A 99 -16.59 -3.68 10.77
CA PHE A 99 -15.87 -4.48 9.79
C PHE A 99 -15.42 -5.82 10.41
N PRO A 100 -15.50 -6.95 9.69
CA PRO A 100 -15.93 -7.10 8.31
C PRO A 100 -17.41 -7.49 8.12
N LEU A 101 -18.26 -7.36 9.15
CA LEU A 101 -19.70 -7.65 9.02
C LEU A 101 -20.37 -6.73 7.98
N THR A 102 -19.89 -5.49 7.89
CA THR A 102 -20.18 -4.58 6.77
C THR A 102 -18.89 -4.05 6.17
N THR A 103 -18.97 -3.69 4.88
CA THR A 103 -17.91 -3.05 4.10
C THR A 103 -18.27 -1.62 3.69
N ASP A 104 -19.31 -1.06 4.30
CA ASP A 104 -19.68 0.34 4.12
C ASP A 104 -18.68 1.27 4.84
N GLY A 105 -18.35 2.41 4.22
CA GLY A 105 -17.48 3.41 4.83
C GLY A 105 -15.99 3.06 4.83
N LEU A 106 -15.56 2.05 4.06
CA LEU A 106 -14.14 1.76 3.86
C LEU A 106 -13.43 2.94 3.19
N ALA A 107 -12.29 3.33 3.74
CA ALA A 107 -11.44 4.39 3.23
C ALA A 107 -9.98 3.94 3.17
N PHE A 108 -9.23 4.45 2.20
CA PHE A 108 -7.79 4.21 2.06
C PHE A 108 -7.43 2.72 2.18
N TRP A 109 -6.72 2.33 3.25
CA TRP A 109 -6.28 0.95 3.48
C TRP A 109 -7.43 -0.04 3.59
N GLY A 110 -8.55 0.34 4.21
CA GLY A 110 -9.75 -0.48 4.33
C GLY A 110 -10.28 -0.95 2.98
N VAL A 111 -10.19 -0.11 1.94
CA VAL A 111 -10.58 -0.46 0.57
C VAL A 111 -9.70 -1.59 0.04
N TYR A 112 -8.38 -1.51 0.23
CA TYR A 112 -7.43 -2.50 -0.29
C TYR A 112 -7.43 -3.79 0.53
N ILE A 113 -7.58 -3.69 1.86
CA ILE A 113 -7.81 -4.83 2.75
C ILE A 113 -9.00 -5.64 2.22
N ASN A 114 -10.15 -5.00 1.96
CA ASN A 114 -11.33 -5.69 1.46
C ASN A 114 -11.17 -6.20 0.01
N ARG A 115 -10.48 -5.45 -0.87
CA ARG A 115 -10.23 -5.88 -2.26
C ARG A 115 -9.35 -7.12 -2.36
N ARG A 116 -8.51 -7.41 -1.37
CA ARG A 116 -7.64 -8.61 -1.35
C ARG A 116 -8.29 -9.81 -0.66
N ASP A 117 -9.36 -9.59 0.10
CA ASP A 117 -10.07 -10.63 0.85
C ASP A 117 -10.56 -11.82 0.01
N PRO A 118 -11.08 -11.65 -1.23
CA PRO A 118 -11.50 -12.79 -2.04
C PRO A 118 -10.42 -13.87 -2.19
N VAL A 119 -9.14 -13.47 -2.24
CA VAL A 119 -7.99 -14.37 -2.40
C VAL A 119 -7.30 -14.65 -1.06
N LEU A 120 -7.08 -13.63 -0.22
CA LEU A 120 -6.32 -13.77 1.02
C LEU A 120 -7.13 -14.22 2.23
N LYS A 121 -8.45 -14.01 2.23
CA LYS A 121 -9.32 -14.17 3.41
C LYS A 121 -8.81 -13.36 4.62
N ASN A 122 -8.29 -12.15 4.36
CA ASN A 122 -7.58 -11.33 5.34
C ASN A 122 -8.49 -10.44 6.19
N ASN A 123 -9.74 -10.17 5.80
CA ASN A 123 -10.61 -9.23 6.51
C ASN A 123 -10.79 -9.61 7.99
N GLN A 124 -11.22 -10.85 8.24
CA GLN A 124 -11.47 -11.32 9.60
C GLN A 124 -10.17 -11.49 10.41
N PRO A 125 -9.10 -12.13 9.91
CA PRO A 125 -7.83 -12.22 10.63
C PRO A 125 -7.21 -10.87 11.00
N PHE A 126 -7.28 -9.88 10.10
CA PHE A 126 -6.74 -8.55 10.38
C PHE A 126 -7.55 -7.86 11.49
N MET A 127 -8.89 -7.90 11.41
CA MET A 127 -9.73 -7.37 12.50
C MET A 127 -9.53 -8.10 13.83
N ASN A 128 -9.34 -9.43 13.80
CA ASN A 128 -9.05 -10.19 15.00
C ASN A 128 -7.75 -9.72 15.66
N ALA A 129 -6.70 -9.41 14.90
CA ALA A 129 -5.46 -8.85 15.45
C ALA A 129 -5.72 -7.51 16.16
N MET A 130 -6.49 -6.61 15.52
CA MET A 130 -6.82 -5.31 16.10
C MET A 130 -7.66 -5.42 17.39
N ILE A 131 -8.67 -6.29 17.40
CA ILE A 131 -9.54 -6.52 18.56
C ILE A 131 -8.77 -7.21 19.69
N THR A 132 -7.95 -8.22 19.35
CA THR A 132 -7.13 -8.95 20.32
C THR A 132 -6.16 -8.03 21.03
N GLY A 133 -5.43 -7.20 20.29
CA GLY A 133 -4.49 -6.26 20.89
C GLY A 133 -5.19 -5.23 21.77
N ARG A 134 -6.34 -4.69 21.34
CA ARG A 134 -7.12 -3.75 22.15
C ARG A 134 -7.59 -4.37 23.48
N ALA A 135 -8.05 -5.62 23.42
CA ALA A 135 -8.51 -6.36 24.61
C ALA A 135 -7.35 -6.76 25.54
N ALA A 136 -6.19 -7.09 24.97
CA ALA A 136 -4.97 -7.41 25.71
C ALA A 136 -4.47 -6.18 26.49
N ILE A 137 -4.49 -5.00 25.87
CA ILE A 137 -4.17 -3.73 26.54
C ILE A 137 -5.09 -3.51 27.75
N SER A 138 -6.41 -3.66 27.61
CA SER A 138 -7.36 -3.49 28.74
C SER A 138 -7.10 -4.45 29.90
N LYS A 139 -6.55 -5.64 29.61
CA LYS A 139 -6.20 -6.66 30.61
C LYS A 139 -4.78 -6.51 31.13
N ASN A 140 -4.02 -5.53 30.63
CA ASN A 140 -2.59 -5.37 30.87
C ASN A 140 -1.79 -6.64 30.52
N ASP A 141 -2.25 -7.39 29.52
CA ASP A 141 -1.58 -8.55 28.95
C ASP A 141 -0.67 -8.08 27.81
N LEU A 142 0.58 -7.78 28.15
CA LEU A 142 1.53 -7.17 27.23
C LEU A 142 2.07 -8.17 26.20
N GLU A 143 2.10 -9.47 26.54
CA GLU A 143 2.57 -10.53 25.64
C GLU A 143 1.58 -10.70 24.47
N THR A 144 0.30 -10.91 24.77
CA THR A 144 -0.75 -11.02 23.74
C THR A 144 -0.86 -9.74 22.90
N ARG A 145 -0.62 -8.58 23.52
CA ARG A 145 -0.61 -7.28 22.82
C ARG A 145 0.55 -7.21 21.82
N ASP A 146 1.75 -7.67 22.17
CA ASP A 146 2.92 -7.67 21.27
C ASP A 146 2.75 -8.68 20.12
N GLU A 147 2.14 -9.84 20.38
CA GLU A 147 1.74 -10.80 19.34
C GLU A 147 0.73 -10.20 18.36
N ALA A 148 -0.28 -9.47 18.87
CA ALA A 148 -1.27 -8.80 18.06
C ALA A 148 -0.67 -7.69 17.17
N ILE A 149 0.32 -6.94 17.67
CA ILE A 149 1.08 -5.97 16.86
C ILE A 149 1.76 -6.67 15.68
N THR A 150 2.47 -7.77 15.98
CA THR A 150 3.21 -8.53 14.98
C THR A 150 2.27 -9.05 13.89
N GLU A 151 1.11 -9.60 14.28
CA GLU A 151 0.14 -10.13 13.33
C GLU A 151 -0.54 -9.01 12.52
N ALA A 152 -0.87 -7.87 13.13
CA ALA A 152 -1.44 -6.73 12.42
C ALA A 152 -0.47 -6.18 11.36
N ARG A 153 0.80 -5.98 11.72
CA ARG A 153 1.86 -5.54 10.78
C ARG A 153 2.02 -6.50 9.61
N LYS A 154 2.03 -7.81 9.89
CA LYS A 154 2.12 -8.86 8.87
C LYS A 154 0.94 -8.83 7.89
N TRP A 155 -0.30 -8.70 8.37
CA TRP A 155 -1.47 -8.60 7.49
C TRP A 155 -1.43 -7.35 6.62
N PHE A 156 -1.05 -6.23 7.22
CA PHE A 156 -0.93 -4.97 6.51
C PHE A 156 0.10 -5.07 5.37
N GLU A 157 1.31 -5.57 5.66
CA GLU A 157 2.36 -5.73 4.66
C GLU A 157 1.96 -6.71 3.55
N LEU A 158 1.26 -7.80 3.89
CA LEU A 158 0.75 -8.77 2.91
C LEU A 158 -0.30 -8.14 1.97
N VAL A 159 -1.21 -7.30 2.48
CA VAL A 159 -2.17 -6.55 1.66
C VAL A 159 -1.44 -5.59 0.71
N ILE A 160 -0.40 -4.90 1.16
CA ILE A 160 0.38 -4.00 0.33
C ILE A 160 1.08 -4.77 -0.79
N ALA A 161 1.80 -5.84 -0.46
CA ALA A 161 2.56 -6.63 -1.41
C ALA A 161 1.67 -7.28 -2.49
N THR A 162 0.53 -7.85 -2.08
CA THR A 162 -0.43 -8.48 -3.01
C THR A 162 -1.20 -7.47 -3.85
N THR A 163 -1.37 -6.24 -3.35
CA THR A 163 -1.89 -5.13 -4.16
C THR A 163 -0.88 -4.69 -5.22
N ALA A 164 0.41 -4.62 -4.87
CA ALA A 164 1.46 -4.39 -5.87
C ALA A 164 1.47 -5.49 -6.95
N ILE A 165 1.31 -6.77 -6.57
CA ILE A 165 1.17 -7.88 -7.52
C ILE A 165 -0.05 -7.67 -8.44
N ASN A 166 -1.21 -7.27 -7.91
CA ASN A 166 -2.40 -6.97 -8.72
C ASN A 166 -2.13 -5.91 -9.79
N TYR A 167 -1.39 -4.84 -9.44
CA TYR A 167 -1.05 -3.81 -10.41
C TYR A 167 -0.04 -4.27 -11.47
N ILE A 168 0.90 -5.15 -11.07
CA ILE A 168 1.78 -5.82 -12.02
C ILE A 168 0.97 -6.72 -12.97
N ASN A 169 0.03 -7.52 -12.46
CA ASN A 169 -0.86 -8.37 -13.27
C ASN A 169 -1.73 -7.55 -14.23
N THR A 170 -2.29 -6.44 -13.75
CA THR A 170 -3.09 -5.51 -14.57
C THR A 170 -2.25 -4.94 -15.71
N THR A 171 -0.99 -4.58 -15.41
CA THR A 171 -0.04 -4.09 -16.40
C THR A 171 0.33 -5.17 -17.43
N LEU A 172 0.64 -6.40 -16.99
CA LEU A 172 0.98 -7.51 -17.87
C LEU A 172 -0.16 -7.83 -18.84
N LYS A 173 -1.41 -7.83 -18.34
CA LYS A 173 -2.63 -8.08 -19.14
C LYS A 173 -2.90 -6.99 -20.17
N SER A 174 -2.64 -5.73 -19.83
CA SER A 174 -2.97 -4.56 -20.66
C SER A 174 -1.71 -3.82 -21.12
N PHE A 175 -0.64 -4.56 -21.39
CA PHE A 175 0.71 -3.99 -21.53
C PHE A 175 0.86 -3.00 -22.69
N ASP A 176 0.13 -3.24 -23.78
CA ASP A 176 0.15 -2.41 -24.98
C ASP A 176 -0.79 -1.20 -24.88
N ASP A 177 -1.67 -1.18 -23.87
CA ASP A 177 -2.46 0.00 -23.51
C ASP A 177 -1.64 0.91 -22.60
N LEU A 178 -1.04 1.95 -23.19
CA LEU A 178 -0.17 2.88 -22.47
C LEU A 178 -0.87 3.52 -21.27
N ALA A 179 -2.16 3.86 -21.39
CA ALA A 179 -2.88 4.52 -20.30
C ALA A 179 -3.06 3.58 -19.11
N ILE A 180 -3.48 2.34 -19.36
CA ILE A 180 -3.62 1.33 -18.29
C ILE A 180 -2.27 0.95 -17.72
N ARG A 181 -1.24 0.79 -18.55
CA ARG A 181 0.13 0.50 -18.12
C ARG A 181 0.67 1.59 -17.20
N PHE A 182 0.62 2.85 -17.62
CA PHE A 182 1.11 3.98 -16.85
C PHE A 182 0.39 4.15 -15.51
N HIS A 183 -0.93 4.08 -15.54
CA HIS A 183 -1.74 4.16 -14.34
C HIS A 183 -1.40 3.04 -13.34
N SER A 184 -1.43 1.79 -13.81
CA SER A 184 -1.20 0.62 -12.97
C SER A 184 0.23 0.59 -12.42
N LEU A 185 1.24 0.95 -13.22
CA LEU A 185 2.63 1.02 -12.74
C LEU A 185 2.85 2.15 -11.74
N SER A 186 2.18 3.30 -11.91
CA SER A 186 2.25 4.40 -10.95
C SER A 186 1.68 3.99 -9.58
N GLU A 187 0.53 3.30 -9.56
CA GLU A 187 -0.01 2.73 -8.32
C GLU A 187 0.90 1.62 -7.77
N GLY A 188 1.36 0.69 -8.62
CA GLY A 188 2.24 -0.41 -8.23
C GLY A 188 3.53 0.05 -7.54
N ILE A 189 4.21 1.06 -8.10
CA ILE A 189 5.41 1.66 -7.49
C ILE A 189 5.09 2.28 -6.13
N ALA A 190 3.97 3.01 -6.00
CA ALA A 190 3.60 3.63 -4.72
C ALA A 190 3.29 2.59 -3.62
N PHE A 191 2.69 1.45 -3.99
CA PHE A 191 2.49 0.33 -3.06
C PHE A 191 3.83 -0.33 -2.68
N ILE A 192 4.73 -0.56 -3.64
CA ILE A 192 6.08 -1.08 -3.34
C ILE A 192 6.85 -0.12 -2.42
N TYR A 193 6.71 1.19 -2.64
CA TYR A 193 7.29 2.22 -1.78
C TYR A 193 6.79 2.16 -0.34
N SER A 194 5.56 1.70 -0.12
CA SER A 194 5.02 1.56 1.23
C SER A 194 5.73 0.47 2.05
N LEU A 195 6.26 -0.58 1.40
CA LEU A 195 6.85 -1.75 2.06
C LEU A 195 8.09 -1.44 2.93
N GLN A 196 8.72 -0.29 2.74
CA GLN A 196 9.89 0.10 3.54
C GLN A 196 9.55 0.60 4.96
N PHE A 197 8.28 0.93 5.22
CA PHE A 197 7.85 1.63 6.44
C PHE A 197 7.40 0.73 7.58
N ASN A 198 7.44 -0.59 7.40
CA ASN A 198 7.20 -1.53 8.49
C ASN A 198 8.50 -1.82 9.26
N PRO A 199 8.52 -1.68 10.60
CA PRO A 199 9.63 -2.17 11.40
C PRO A 199 9.90 -3.67 11.20
N ASP A 200 8.85 -4.45 10.94
CA ASP A 200 8.91 -5.90 10.74
C ASP A 200 8.98 -6.30 9.26
N LYS A 201 9.42 -5.37 8.40
CA LYS A 201 9.43 -5.57 6.94
C LYS A 201 10.19 -6.82 6.52
N LYS A 202 9.63 -7.55 5.55
CA LYS A 202 10.28 -8.71 4.95
C LYS A 202 11.31 -8.34 3.89
N LEU A 203 11.05 -7.27 3.14
CA LEU A 203 11.98 -6.78 2.13
C LEU A 203 12.94 -5.76 2.75
N THR A 204 14.22 -5.90 2.45
CA THR A 204 15.20 -4.85 2.70
C THR A 204 14.94 -3.64 1.79
N ASN A 205 15.39 -2.45 2.19
CA ASN A 205 15.28 -1.26 1.33
C ASN A 205 15.98 -1.44 -0.02
N ALA A 206 17.07 -2.23 -0.07
CA ALA A 206 17.74 -2.57 -1.32
C ALA A 206 16.87 -3.42 -2.25
N GLN A 207 16.11 -4.38 -1.70
CA GLN A 207 15.15 -5.17 -2.49
C GLN A 207 13.96 -4.34 -2.94
N VAL A 208 13.50 -3.38 -2.12
CA VAL A 208 12.47 -2.40 -2.55
C VAL A 208 12.98 -1.56 -3.73
N GLN A 209 14.24 -1.12 -3.68
CA GLN A 209 14.88 -0.39 -4.80
C GLN A 209 15.04 -1.27 -6.06
N GLU A 210 15.38 -2.56 -5.91
CA GLU A 210 15.39 -3.50 -7.04
C GLU A 210 14.01 -3.59 -7.70
N LEU A 211 12.93 -3.63 -6.92
CA LEU A 211 11.57 -3.64 -7.46
C LEU A 211 11.24 -2.35 -8.22
N PHE A 212 11.69 -1.18 -7.75
CA PHE A 212 11.53 0.07 -8.50
C PHE A 212 12.28 0.02 -9.85
N GLU A 213 13.51 -0.49 -9.86
CA GLU A 213 14.27 -0.65 -11.10
C GLU A 213 13.58 -1.59 -12.08
N LEU A 214 12.99 -2.69 -11.59
CA LEU A 214 12.26 -3.63 -12.43
C LEU A 214 11.01 -3.01 -13.05
N LEU A 215 10.26 -2.20 -12.29
CA LEU A 215 9.02 -1.58 -12.79
C LEU A 215 9.29 -0.35 -13.67
N GLY A 216 10.21 0.51 -13.26
CA GLY A 216 10.38 1.86 -13.82
C GLY A 216 11.81 2.21 -14.21
N GLY A 217 12.76 1.27 -14.19
CA GLY A 217 14.13 1.51 -14.65
C GLY A 217 14.99 2.39 -13.74
N SER A 218 14.52 2.73 -12.54
CA SER A 218 15.25 3.56 -11.57
C SER A 218 15.03 3.07 -10.13
N LYS A 219 16.04 3.25 -9.26
CA LYS A 219 15.92 3.04 -7.80
C LYS A 219 15.14 4.15 -7.11
N ASP A 220 14.97 5.29 -7.76
CA ASP A 220 14.14 6.38 -7.25
C ASP A 220 12.78 6.35 -7.98
N PRO A 221 11.67 6.09 -7.27
CA PRO A 221 10.36 6.01 -7.86
C PRO A 221 9.90 7.33 -8.49
N ASN A 222 10.48 8.48 -8.12
CA ASN A 222 10.12 9.79 -8.67
C ASN A 222 10.67 10.04 -10.08
N VAL A 223 11.63 9.24 -10.52
CA VAL A 223 12.26 9.33 -11.85
C VAL A 223 12.04 8.05 -12.68
N ALA A 224 11.01 7.28 -12.33
CA ALA A 224 10.60 6.10 -13.09
C ALA A 224 10.25 6.44 -14.54
N ASN A 225 10.59 5.54 -15.47
CA ASN A 225 10.23 5.60 -16.88
C ASN A 225 9.50 4.34 -17.33
N PHE A 226 8.20 4.48 -17.57
CA PHE A 226 7.30 3.39 -17.95
C PHE A 226 7.19 3.16 -19.45
N TYR A 227 7.87 3.98 -20.27
CA TYR A 227 8.07 3.65 -21.68
C TYR A 227 9.05 2.48 -21.84
N GLN A 228 10.00 2.34 -20.90
CA GLN A 228 11.08 1.35 -20.94
C GLN A 228 10.79 0.06 -20.14
N THR A 229 9.63 -0.03 -19.48
CA THR A 229 9.22 -1.24 -18.76
C THR A 229 9.11 -2.44 -19.71
N SER A 230 9.49 -3.63 -19.25
CA SER A 230 9.36 -4.88 -20.01
C SER A 230 8.52 -5.92 -19.25
N LYS A 231 7.79 -6.77 -19.98
CA LYS A 231 7.05 -7.89 -19.38
C LYS A 231 7.97 -8.80 -18.56
N THR A 232 9.20 -9.03 -19.03
CA THR A 232 10.20 -9.84 -18.31
C THR A 232 10.54 -9.26 -16.93
N ASN A 233 10.77 -7.95 -16.82
CA ASN A 233 11.05 -7.33 -15.53
C ASN A 233 9.83 -7.36 -14.60
N LEU A 234 8.63 -7.19 -15.15
CA LEU A 234 7.38 -7.27 -14.40
C LEU A 234 7.16 -8.67 -13.82
N GLU A 235 7.36 -9.73 -14.61
CA GLU A 235 7.26 -11.11 -14.12
C GLU A 235 8.32 -11.41 -13.04
N LYS A 236 9.54 -10.86 -13.19
CA LYS A 236 10.57 -10.97 -12.15
C LYS A 236 10.15 -10.25 -10.86
N ALA A 237 9.63 -9.03 -10.95
CA ALA A 237 9.17 -8.27 -9.79
C ALA A 237 8.02 -8.98 -9.06
N LYS A 238 7.04 -9.48 -9.83
CA LYS A 238 5.95 -10.31 -9.31
C LYS A 238 6.47 -11.56 -8.61
N SER A 239 7.43 -12.27 -9.19
CA SER A 239 8.02 -13.47 -8.60
C SER A 239 8.74 -13.18 -7.28
N ILE A 240 9.48 -12.06 -7.20
CA ILE A 240 10.13 -11.61 -5.96
C ILE A 240 9.07 -11.36 -4.87
N LEU A 241 8.03 -10.59 -5.18
CA LEU A 241 6.95 -10.31 -4.23
C LEU A 241 6.24 -11.60 -3.81
N ALA A 242 5.80 -12.41 -4.77
CA ALA A 242 5.05 -13.63 -4.48
C ALA A 242 5.84 -14.58 -3.58
N LYS A 243 7.13 -14.78 -3.86
CA LYS A 243 8.02 -15.63 -3.06
C LYS A 243 8.27 -15.08 -1.66
N THR A 244 8.58 -13.78 -1.53
CA THR A 244 8.84 -13.19 -0.21
C THR A 244 7.63 -13.28 0.71
N TYR A 245 6.42 -13.18 0.15
CA TYR A 245 5.18 -13.18 0.91
C TYR A 245 4.47 -14.54 0.96
N GLY A 246 5.02 -15.58 0.33
CA GLY A 246 4.48 -16.95 0.37
C GLY A 246 3.12 -17.06 -0.32
N VAL A 247 2.98 -16.42 -1.49
CA VAL A 247 1.74 -16.37 -2.27
C VAL A 247 1.94 -16.77 -3.73
N GLU A 248 3.01 -17.53 -4.05
CA GLU A 248 3.29 -17.98 -5.42
C GLU A 248 2.13 -18.74 -6.06
N ASP A 249 1.44 -19.57 -5.28
CA ASP A 249 0.32 -20.41 -5.71
C ASP A 249 -0.94 -19.62 -6.12
N LYS A 250 -1.02 -18.35 -5.72
CA LYS A 250 -2.16 -17.45 -5.96
C LYS A 250 -1.76 -16.13 -6.59
N ALA A 251 -0.51 -15.98 -7.03
CA ALA A 251 0.02 -14.72 -7.55
C ALA A 251 -0.77 -14.20 -8.76
N ASP A 252 -1.33 -15.09 -9.58
CA ASP A 252 -2.17 -14.76 -10.75
C ASP A 252 -3.63 -14.41 -10.40
N LEU A 253 -4.07 -14.72 -9.17
CA LEU A 253 -5.44 -14.46 -8.72
C LEU A 253 -5.64 -13.04 -8.20
N PHE A 254 -4.53 -12.34 -7.94
CA PHE A 254 -4.56 -10.95 -7.47
C PHE A 254 -4.81 -9.98 -8.61
#